data_AF-A0A858RMR4-F1
#
_entry.id   AF-A0A858RMR4-F1
#
_cell.length_a   1.000
_cell.length_b   1.000
_cell.length_c   1.000
_cell.angle_alpha   90.00
_cell.angle_beta   90.00
_cell.angle_gamma   90.00
#
_symmetry.space_group_name_H-M   'P 1'
#
loop_
_entity.id
_entity.type
_entity.pdbx_description
1 polymer ?
#
loop_
_entity_poly.entity_id
_entity_poly.type
_entity_poly.pdbx_seq_one_letter_code
_entity_poly.pdbx_strand_id
1 'polypeptide(L)'
;MSNDDFIADPQLQQVAEQAAEGCVAFLKQKFEKSLDYSDKSVEDIEAVLTLLHASMATEKPSQDDIEEFAMIFGSYLGETYRRNHGGQWGLASGMPALAIGSGYTGYPWSRVFKRLTNGEEDEVCGWYDHMIQYGASGDTVPRVVPAPQAAAPPPPSKKKNPFDFFGG
;
A
#
# COMPACT_ATOMS: atom_id res chain seq x y z
N MET A 1 11.96 8.10 24.12
CA MET A 1 11.02 7.99 22.98
C MET A 1 11.42 6.74 22.26
N SER A 2 10.58 5.72 22.28
CA SER A 2 10.88 4.41 21.72
C SER A 2 11.26 4.59 20.25
N ASN A 3 12.47 4.14 19.87
CA ASN A 3 12.75 3.87 18.47
C ASN A 3 11.76 2.79 18.07
N ASP A 4 10.71 3.14 17.34
CA ASP A 4 10.03 2.14 16.53
C ASP A 4 11.08 1.66 15.53
N ASP A 5 11.64 0.47 15.77
CA ASP A 5 12.73 -0.08 14.98
C ASP A 5 12.20 -0.38 13.57
N PHE A 6 12.36 0.59 12.67
CA PHE A 6 12.16 0.40 11.25
C PHE A 6 13.34 -0.36 10.67
N ILE A 7 13.06 -1.49 10.02
CA ILE A 7 14.04 -2.33 9.34
C ILE A 7 13.74 -2.27 7.85
N ALA A 8 14.63 -1.64 7.09
CA ALA A 8 14.54 -1.61 5.64
C ALA A 8 14.51 -3.03 5.07
N ASP A 9 13.59 -3.30 4.14
CA ASP A 9 13.40 -4.64 3.57
C ASP A 9 13.28 -4.53 2.03
N PRO A 10 14.38 -4.78 1.29
CA PRO A 10 14.36 -4.77 -0.18
C PRO A 10 13.42 -5.80 -0.79
N GLN A 11 13.18 -6.93 -0.12
CA GLN A 11 12.25 -7.95 -0.59
C GLN A 11 10.81 -7.46 -0.45
N LEU A 12 10.48 -6.79 0.66
CA LEU A 12 9.18 -6.14 0.81
C LEU A 12 8.97 -5.06 -0.26
N GLN A 13 10.01 -4.27 -0.58
CA GLN A 13 9.94 -3.32 -1.69
C GLN A 13 9.60 -4.01 -3.01
N GLN A 14 10.27 -5.13 -3.35
CA GLN A 14 9.97 -5.88 -4.57
C GLN A 14 8.54 -6.43 -4.59
N VAL A 15 8.05 -6.91 -3.45
CA VAL A 15 6.65 -7.35 -3.30
C VAL A 15 5.69 -6.17 -3.53
N ALA A 16 5.97 -5.01 -2.95
CA ALA A 16 5.16 -3.81 -3.14
C ALA A 16 5.18 -3.33 -4.60
N GLU A 17 6.34 -3.33 -5.27
CA GLU A 17 6.46 -2.97 -6.68
C GLU A 17 5.59 -3.89 -7.57
N GLN A 18 5.68 -5.21 -7.38
CA GLN A 18 4.87 -6.18 -8.13
C GLN A 18 3.36 -6.06 -7.84
N ALA A 19 3.01 -5.87 -6.57
CA ALA A 19 1.63 -5.70 -6.16
C ALA A 19 1.04 -4.38 -6.72
N ALA A 20 1.82 -3.31 -6.77
CA ALA A 20 1.42 -2.04 -7.39
C ALA A 20 1.16 -2.19 -8.90
N GLU A 21 1.98 -2.96 -9.62
CA GLU A 21 1.72 -3.31 -11.02
C GLU A 21 0.42 -4.11 -11.18
N GLY A 22 0.15 -5.03 -10.23
CA GLY A 22 -1.13 -5.73 -10.13
C GLY A 22 -2.33 -4.79 -9.99
N CYS A 23 -2.20 -3.72 -9.20
CA CYS A 23 -3.21 -2.68 -9.07
C CYS A 23 -3.46 -1.96 -10.40
N VAL A 24 -2.39 -1.55 -11.10
CA VAL A 24 -2.49 -0.91 -12.42
C VAL A 24 -3.21 -1.82 -13.42
N ALA A 25 -2.85 -3.10 -13.46
CA ALA A 25 -3.48 -4.07 -14.35
C ALA A 25 -4.96 -4.26 -14.01
N PHE A 26 -5.31 -4.36 -12.72
CA PHE A 26 -6.68 -4.49 -12.26
C PHE A 26 -7.56 -3.30 -12.66
N LEU A 27 -7.10 -2.07 -12.39
CA LEU A 27 -7.87 -0.88 -12.74
C LEU A 27 -8.05 -0.74 -14.25
N LYS A 28 -7.01 -1.07 -15.02
CA LYS A 28 -7.11 -1.07 -16.48
C LYS A 28 -8.11 -2.10 -16.99
N GLN A 29 -8.14 -3.30 -16.41
CA GLN A 29 -9.01 -4.38 -16.87
C GLN A 29 -10.47 -4.19 -16.45
N LYS A 30 -10.72 -3.74 -15.21
CA LYS A 30 -12.07 -3.70 -14.62
C LYS A 30 -12.73 -2.33 -14.73
N PHE A 31 -11.94 -1.26 -14.77
CA PHE A 31 -12.45 0.11 -14.76
C PHE A 31 -12.00 0.93 -15.97
N GLU A 32 -11.22 0.35 -16.90
CA GLU A 32 -10.60 1.04 -18.04
C GLU A 32 -9.78 2.29 -17.62
N LYS A 33 -9.33 2.32 -16.36
CA LYS A 33 -8.55 3.43 -15.79
C LYS A 33 -7.06 3.14 -15.93
N SER A 34 -6.32 4.12 -16.43
CA SER A 34 -4.86 4.05 -16.54
C SER A 34 -4.22 4.82 -15.40
N LEU A 35 -3.56 4.10 -14.51
CA LEU A 35 -2.82 4.63 -13.38
C LEU A 35 -1.37 4.95 -13.78
N ASP A 36 -0.88 6.13 -13.43
CA ASP A 36 0.43 6.65 -13.85
C ASP A 36 1.43 6.91 -12.71
N TYR A 37 1.03 6.62 -11.47
CA TYR A 37 1.79 6.90 -10.24
C TYR A 37 1.98 8.39 -9.95
N SER A 38 1.13 9.26 -10.50
CA SER A 38 1.05 10.65 -10.04
C SER A 38 0.34 10.74 -8.69
N ASP A 39 0.64 11.76 -7.89
CA ASP A 39 -0.10 11.98 -6.62
C ASP A 39 -1.62 12.10 -6.85
N LYS A 40 -2.01 12.65 -8.01
CA LYS A 40 -3.41 12.76 -8.41
C LYS A 40 -4.10 11.40 -8.63
N SER A 41 -3.36 10.37 -9.04
CA SER A 41 -3.94 9.04 -9.27
C SER A 41 -4.45 8.38 -7.98
N VAL A 42 -4.11 8.92 -6.81
CA VAL A 42 -4.67 8.50 -5.51
C VAL A 42 -6.18 8.75 -5.44
N GLU A 43 -6.70 9.79 -6.11
CA GLU A 43 -8.14 10.04 -6.23
C GLU A 43 -8.87 8.88 -6.95
N ASP A 44 -8.23 8.32 -7.99
CA ASP A 44 -8.76 7.17 -8.71
C ASP A 44 -8.77 5.92 -7.85
N ILE A 45 -7.76 5.75 -6.99
CA ILE A 45 -7.70 4.67 -6.01
C ILE A 45 -8.83 4.80 -4.98
N GLU A 46 -9.02 5.97 -4.38
CA GLU A 46 -10.10 6.21 -3.40
C GLU A 46 -11.48 5.96 -4.00
N ALA A 47 -11.71 6.37 -5.25
CA ALA A 47 -12.96 6.09 -5.96
C ALA A 47 -13.21 4.58 -6.11
N VAL A 48 -12.18 3.78 -6.42
CA VAL A 48 -12.31 2.32 -6.52
C VAL A 48 -12.50 1.68 -5.14
N LEU A 49 -11.78 2.12 -4.11
CA LEU A 49 -11.94 1.62 -2.73
C LEU A 49 -13.34 1.91 -2.19
N THR A 50 -13.94 3.05 -2.56
CA THR A 50 -15.35 3.36 -2.25
C THR A 50 -16.30 2.31 -2.82
N LEU A 51 -16.12 1.95 -4.10
CA LEU A 51 -16.95 0.93 -4.76
C LEU A 51 -16.74 -0.46 -4.13
N LEU A 52 -15.49 -0.82 -3.84
CA LEU A 52 -15.16 -2.10 -3.21
C LEU A 52 -15.76 -2.20 -1.80
N HIS A 53 -15.66 -1.16 -0.98
CA HIS A 53 -16.29 -1.12 0.34
C HIS A 53 -17.81 -1.29 0.24
N ALA A 54 -18.48 -0.55 -0.66
CA ALA A 54 -19.93 -0.66 -0.86
C ALA A 54 -20.39 -2.08 -1.28
N SER A 55 -19.52 -2.82 -1.98
CA SER A 55 -19.79 -4.19 -2.41
C SER A 55 -19.66 -5.25 -1.31
N MET A 56 -18.97 -4.95 -0.20
CA MET A 56 -18.62 -5.95 0.82
C MET A 56 -19.82 -6.61 1.49
N ALA A 57 -20.93 -5.88 1.65
CA ALA A 57 -22.15 -6.41 2.25
C ALA A 57 -22.78 -7.53 1.41
N THR A 58 -22.59 -7.46 0.09
CA THR A 58 -23.15 -8.41 -0.89
C THR A 58 -22.16 -9.54 -1.15
N GLU A 59 -20.92 -9.21 -1.50
CA GLU A 59 -19.89 -10.17 -1.92
C GLU A 59 -19.32 -10.98 -0.75
N LYS A 60 -19.31 -10.39 0.46
CA LYS A 60 -18.79 -11.01 1.70
C LYS A 60 -17.43 -11.69 1.49
N PRO A 61 -16.41 -10.94 1.03
CA PRO A 61 -15.07 -11.48 0.81
C PRO A 61 -14.50 -12.06 2.12
N SER A 62 -13.61 -13.04 2.00
CA SER A 62 -12.90 -13.56 3.16
C SER A 62 -11.89 -12.53 3.67
N GLN A 63 -11.45 -12.68 4.92
CA GLN A 63 -10.40 -11.84 5.49
C GLN A 63 -9.13 -11.86 4.63
N ASP A 64 -8.73 -13.04 4.15
CA ASP A 64 -7.56 -13.23 3.28
C ASP A 64 -7.71 -12.42 1.97
N ASP A 65 -8.92 -12.38 1.39
CA ASP A 65 -9.17 -11.57 0.20
C ASP A 65 -8.99 -10.07 0.53
N ILE A 66 -9.57 -9.59 1.64
CA ILE A 66 -9.43 -8.17 2.05
C ILE A 66 -7.96 -7.80 2.28
N GLU A 67 -7.19 -8.68 2.91
CA GLU A 67 -5.75 -8.50 3.12
C GLU A 67 -4.98 -8.45 1.79
N GLU A 68 -5.34 -9.30 0.82
CA GLU A 68 -4.74 -9.28 -0.51
C GLU A 68 -5.08 -7.99 -1.28
N PHE A 69 -6.33 -7.53 -1.24
CA PHE A 69 -6.72 -6.23 -1.78
C PHE A 69 -5.96 -5.09 -1.09
N ALA A 70 -5.85 -5.13 0.24
CA ALA A 70 -5.11 -4.14 1.01
C ALA A 70 -3.62 -4.09 0.63
N MET A 71 -3.00 -5.25 0.41
CA MET A 71 -1.63 -5.34 -0.10
C MET A 71 -1.53 -4.73 -1.50
N ILE A 72 -2.42 -5.06 -2.44
CA ILE A 72 -2.34 -4.59 -3.83
C ILE A 72 -2.52 -3.08 -3.93
N PHE A 73 -3.61 -2.55 -3.39
CA PHE A 73 -3.94 -1.13 -3.44
C PHE A 73 -3.02 -0.31 -2.53
N GLY A 74 -2.70 -0.82 -1.34
CA GLY A 74 -1.76 -0.16 -0.43
C GLY A 74 -0.35 -0.09 -1.03
N SER A 75 0.08 -1.11 -1.76
CA SER A 75 1.36 -1.08 -2.47
C SER A 75 1.39 -0.02 -3.56
N TYR A 76 0.29 0.16 -4.30
CA TYR A 76 0.20 1.25 -5.27
C TYR A 76 0.34 2.63 -4.60
N LEU A 77 -0.34 2.86 -3.48
CA LEU A 77 -0.22 4.11 -2.72
C LEU A 77 1.22 4.35 -2.23
N GLY A 78 1.82 3.33 -1.61
CA GLY A 78 3.20 3.45 -1.10
C GLY A 78 4.23 3.62 -2.23
N GLU A 79 4.06 2.96 -3.37
CA GLU A 79 4.92 3.15 -4.55
C GLU A 79 4.75 4.51 -5.20
N THR A 80 3.52 5.02 -5.27
CA THR A 80 3.25 6.40 -5.72
C THR A 80 4.01 7.38 -4.83
N TYR A 81 3.90 7.24 -3.51
CA TYR A 81 4.66 8.07 -2.57
C TYR A 81 6.17 7.95 -2.79
N ARG A 82 6.70 6.71 -2.80
CA ARG A 82 8.14 6.45 -2.92
C ARG A 82 8.74 7.04 -4.20
N ARG A 83 8.02 6.96 -5.31
CA ARG A 83 8.48 7.45 -6.62
C ARG A 83 8.51 8.98 -6.69
N ASN A 84 7.55 9.65 -6.05
CA ASN A 84 7.39 11.11 -6.16
C ASN A 84 8.09 11.89 -5.03
N HIS A 85 8.08 11.34 -3.80
CA HIS A 85 8.51 12.03 -2.57
C HIS A 85 9.68 11.32 -1.89
N GLY A 86 10.14 10.19 -2.44
CA GLY A 86 11.11 9.31 -1.80
C GLY A 86 10.50 8.47 -0.68
N GLY A 87 11.35 7.75 0.05
CA GLY A 87 10.94 6.84 1.11
C GLY A 87 11.51 5.44 0.92
N GLN A 88 11.31 4.61 1.93
CA GLN A 88 11.90 3.28 1.96
C GLN A 88 10.91 2.27 2.54
N TRP A 89 10.69 1.18 1.82
CA TRP A 89 9.90 0.07 2.33
C TRP A 89 10.69 -0.73 3.36
N GLY A 90 9.96 -1.21 4.36
CA GLY A 90 10.52 -2.01 5.43
C GLY A 90 9.45 -2.48 6.39
N LEU A 91 9.90 -3.05 7.49
CA LEU A 91 9.04 -3.47 8.58
C LEU A 91 9.18 -2.48 9.73
N ALA A 92 8.05 -2.00 10.24
CA ALA A 92 7.98 -1.28 11.50
C ALA A 92 7.12 -2.09 12.48
N SER A 93 7.71 -2.50 13.61
CA SER A 93 7.07 -3.41 14.57
C SER A 93 6.51 -4.68 13.92
N GLY A 94 7.23 -5.21 12.92
CA GLY A 94 6.84 -6.44 12.20
C GLY A 94 5.76 -6.25 11.13
N MET A 95 5.26 -5.03 10.91
CA MET A 95 4.24 -4.73 9.91
C MET A 95 4.84 -4.03 8.68
N PRO A 96 4.35 -4.33 7.46
CA PRO A 96 4.72 -3.62 6.24
C PRO A 96 4.50 -2.11 6.36
N ALA A 97 5.56 -1.36 6.12
CA ALA A 97 5.58 0.07 6.37
C ALA A 97 6.48 0.80 5.37
N LEU A 98 6.18 2.08 5.18
CA LEU A 98 6.96 3.00 4.36
C LEU A 98 7.55 4.08 5.27
N ALA A 99 8.86 4.02 5.51
CA ALA A 99 9.56 5.12 6.15
C ALA A 99 9.59 6.31 5.18
N ILE A 100 9.16 7.46 5.66
CA ILE A 100 9.13 8.71 4.89
C ILE A 100 10.06 9.75 5.55
N GLY A 101 10.14 10.95 4.97
CA GLY A 101 10.86 12.08 5.56
C GLY A 101 10.42 12.37 7.01
N SER A 102 11.20 13.18 7.73
CA SER A 102 10.91 13.58 9.12
C SER A 102 10.85 12.46 10.18
N GLY A 103 11.29 11.24 9.86
CA GLY A 103 11.23 10.10 10.79
C GLY A 103 9.83 9.52 10.98
N TYR A 104 8.87 9.88 10.12
CA TYR A 104 7.53 9.31 10.13
C TYR A 104 7.46 8.01 9.33
N THR A 105 6.51 7.15 9.69
CA THR A 105 6.27 5.86 9.04
C THR A 105 4.80 5.78 8.63
N GLY A 106 4.56 5.61 7.33
CA GLY A 106 3.24 5.30 6.79
C GLY A 106 2.99 3.79 6.78
N TYR A 107 1.73 3.38 6.89
CA TYR A 107 1.30 1.98 6.81
C TYR A 107 0.26 1.81 5.69
N PRO A 108 0.67 1.84 4.41
CA PRO A 108 -0.27 1.89 3.28
C PRO A 108 -1.22 0.68 3.23
N TRP A 109 -0.71 -0.53 3.51
CA TRP A 109 -1.53 -1.74 3.49
C TRP A 109 -2.56 -1.71 4.62
N SER A 110 -2.14 -1.36 5.83
CA SER A 110 -3.07 -1.23 6.97
C SER A 110 -4.10 -0.11 6.75
N ARG A 111 -3.72 0.99 6.11
CA ARG A 111 -4.68 2.07 5.79
C ARG A 111 -5.75 1.58 4.83
N VAL A 112 -5.37 0.90 3.75
CA VAL A 112 -6.34 0.35 2.79
C VAL A 112 -7.20 -0.74 3.42
N PHE A 113 -6.63 -1.63 4.23
CA PHE A 113 -7.41 -2.64 4.96
C PHE A 113 -8.53 -1.97 5.77
N LYS A 114 -8.18 -0.94 6.56
CA LYS A 114 -9.16 -0.18 7.31
C LYS A 114 -10.16 0.54 6.41
N ARG A 115 -9.72 1.15 5.30
CA ARG A 115 -10.62 1.79 4.33
C ARG A 115 -11.68 0.84 3.79
N LEU A 116 -11.26 -0.39 3.52
CA LEU A 116 -12.12 -1.45 3.01
C LEU A 116 -13.10 -1.95 4.09
N THR A 117 -12.69 -2.06 5.35
CA THR A 117 -13.56 -2.57 6.44
C THR A 117 -14.43 -1.52 7.11
N ASN A 118 -13.91 -0.30 7.27
CA ASN A 118 -14.50 0.76 8.08
C ASN A 118 -15.19 1.85 7.24
N GLY A 119 -14.85 1.96 5.95
CA GLY A 119 -15.45 2.94 5.07
C GLY A 119 -14.72 4.30 5.08
N GLU A 120 -15.47 5.38 4.86
CA GLU A 120 -14.94 6.72 4.59
C GLU A 120 -14.11 7.35 5.72
N GLU A 121 -14.25 6.89 6.97
CA GLU A 121 -13.42 7.35 8.09
C GLU A 121 -11.93 7.03 7.89
N ASP A 122 -11.64 6.04 7.05
CA ASP A 122 -10.30 5.60 6.70
C ASP A 122 -9.91 5.95 5.24
N GLU A 123 -10.54 6.97 4.64
CA GLU A 123 -10.25 7.43 3.27
C GLU A 123 -8.75 7.70 3.00
N VAL A 124 -8.28 7.32 1.81
CA VAL A 124 -6.84 7.29 1.54
C VAL A 124 -6.29 8.62 1.03
N CYS A 125 -7.12 9.50 0.44
CA CYS A 125 -6.67 10.78 -0.09
C CYS A 125 -6.15 11.69 1.03
N GLY A 126 -6.97 11.96 2.06
CA GLY A 126 -6.55 12.81 3.18
C GLY A 126 -5.36 12.24 3.97
N TRP A 127 -5.27 10.90 4.08
CA TRP A 127 -4.10 10.25 4.68
C TRP A 127 -2.84 10.41 3.83
N TYR A 128 -2.94 10.29 2.51
CA TYR A 128 -1.82 10.45 1.60
C TYR A 128 -1.31 11.90 1.57
N ASP A 129 -2.21 12.88 1.52
CA ASP A 129 -1.87 14.30 1.62
C ASP A 129 -1.14 14.62 2.93
N HIS A 130 -1.58 14.00 4.03
CA HIS A 130 -0.91 14.11 5.33
C HIS A 130 0.52 13.54 5.26
N MET A 131 0.73 12.40 4.62
CA MET A 131 2.09 11.89 4.41
C MET A 131 2.97 12.86 3.64
N ILE A 132 2.47 13.48 2.56
CA ILE A 132 3.23 14.46 1.76
C ILE A 132 3.62 15.66 2.64
N GLN A 133 2.67 16.20 3.40
CA GLN A 133 2.91 17.36 4.27
C GLN A 133 3.98 17.07 5.32
N TYR A 134 3.94 15.89 5.95
CA TYR A 134 4.91 15.50 6.97
C TYR A 134 6.27 15.17 6.38
N GLY A 135 6.31 14.44 5.27
CA GLY A 135 7.56 14.11 4.57
C GLY A 135 8.32 15.34 4.09
N ALA A 136 7.62 16.39 3.68
CA ALA A 136 8.23 17.67 3.28
C ALA A 136 8.74 18.51 4.46
N SER A 137 8.31 18.22 5.70
CA SER A 137 8.58 19.06 6.88
C SER A 137 9.88 18.73 7.64
N GLY A 138 10.63 17.71 7.25
CA GLY A 138 11.75 17.19 8.06
C GLY A 138 13.14 17.22 7.42
N ASP A 139 14.04 18.01 8.02
CA ASP A 139 15.51 18.01 7.80
C ASP A 139 16.23 16.76 8.38
N THR A 140 15.52 15.74 8.86
CA THR A 140 16.11 14.56 9.50
C THR A 140 15.55 13.26 8.93
N VAL A 141 16.39 12.55 8.18
CA VAL A 141 16.16 11.15 7.78
C VAL A 141 16.23 10.25 9.03
N PRO A 142 15.26 9.34 9.26
CA PRO A 142 15.39 8.31 10.29
C PRO A 142 16.64 7.47 10.02
N ARG A 143 17.28 6.99 11.09
CA ARG A 143 18.46 6.11 10.99
C ARG A 143 18.05 4.79 10.36
N VAL A 144 18.19 4.69 9.04
CA VAL A 144 18.05 3.44 8.29
C VAL A 144 19.14 2.48 8.77
N VAL A 145 18.75 1.38 9.41
CA VAL A 145 19.67 0.26 9.66
C VAL A 145 19.58 -0.67 8.45
N PRO A 146 20.68 -0.91 7.70
CA PRO A 146 20.66 -1.84 6.59
C PRO A 146 20.39 -3.26 7.10
N ALA A 147 19.45 -3.97 6.47
CA ALA A 147 19.12 -5.34 6.84
C ALA A 147 20.31 -6.30 6.66
N PRO A 148 20.49 -7.28 7.55
CA PRO A 148 21.28 -8.47 7.26
C PRO A 148 20.61 -9.20 6.09
N GLN A 149 21.39 -9.57 5.07
CA GLN A 149 20.91 -10.25 3.87
C GLN A 149 20.33 -11.63 4.24
N ALA A 150 19.01 -11.70 4.44
CA ALA A 150 18.29 -12.95 4.69
C ALA A 150 17.98 -13.65 3.35
N ALA A 151 18.17 -14.98 3.34
CA ALA A 151 17.91 -15.83 2.19
C ALA A 151 16.46 -15.68 1.70
N ALA A 152 16.29 -15.60 0.37
CA ALA A 152 15.02 -15.38 -0.29
C ALA A 152 13.93 -16.37 0.18
N PRO A 153 12.71 -15.90 0.55
CA PRO A 153 11.58 -16.78 0.67
C PRO A 153 11.22 -17.37 -0.70
N PRO A 154 10.61 -18.57 -0.74
CA PRO A 154 10.25 -19.22 -1.99
C PRO A 154 9.31 -18.33 -2.82
N PRO A 155 9.37 -18.43 -4.16
CA PRO A 155 8.49 -17.65 -5.03
C PRO A 155 7.02 -17.87 -4.65
N PRO A 156 6.16 -16.84 -4.77
CA PRO A 156 4.73 -17.01 -4.53
C PRO A 156 4.23 -18.15 -5.42
N SER A 157 3.58 -19.12 -4.79
CA SER A 157 2.89 -20.19 -5.51
C SER A 157 1.87 -19.56 -6.45
N LYS A 158 1.72 -20.09 -7.67
CA LYS A 158 0.67 -19.67 -8.61
C LYS A 158 -0.70 -19.79 -7.94
N LYS A 159 -1.17 -18.71 -7.32
CA LYS A 159 -2.54 -18.59 -6.82
C LYS A 159 -3.41 -18.02 -7.93
N LYS A 160 -4.70 -18.35 -7.88
CA LYS A 160 -5.74 -17.76 -8.75
C LYS A 160 -5.67 -16.24 -8.66
N ASN A 161 -6.14 -15.55 -9.69
CA ASN A 161 -6.12 -14.10 -9.67
C ASN A 161 -7.05 -13.65 -8.53
N PRO A 162 -6.62 -12.84 -7.54
CA PRO A 162 -7.49 -12.43 -6.43
C PRO A 162 -8.74 -11.68 -6.89
N PHE A 163 -8.70 -11.19 -8.13
CA PHE A 163 -9.77 -10.48 -8.81
C PHE A 163 -10.79 -11.40 -9.51
N ASP A 164 -10.63 -12.73 -9.44
CA ASP A 164 -11.54 -13.70 -10.05
C ASP A 164 -12.92 -13.74 -9.33
N PHE A 165 -13.03 -13.19 -8.11
CA PHE A 165 -14.30 -13.13 -7.37
C PHE A 165 -15.19 -11.94 -7.75
N PHE A 166 -14.60 -10.85 -8.26
CA PHE A 166 -15.33 -9.70 -8.76
C PHE A 166 -15.63 -9.86 -10.25
N GLY A 167 -16.59 -10.71 -10.61
CA GLY A 167 -17.05 -10.85 -12.00
C GLY A 167 -17.93 -12.07 -12.28
N GLY A 168 -19.24 -11.91 -12.06
CA GLY A 168 -20.31 -12.65 -12.72
C GLY A 168 -21.21 -11.69 -13.46
#